data_AF-A0A6N2Y7T9-F1
#
_entry.id   AF-A0A6N2Y7T9-F1
#
_cell.length_a   1.000
_cell.length_b   1.000
_cell.length_c   1.000
_cell.angle_alpha   90.00
_cell.angle_beta   90.00
_cell.angle_gamma   90.00
#
_symmetry.space_group_name_H-M   'P 1'
#
loop_
_entity.id
_entity.type
_entity.pdbx_description
1 polymer ?
#
loop_
_entity_poly.entity_id
_entity_poly.type
_entity_poly.pdbx_seq_one_letter_code
_entity_poly.pdbx_strand_id
1 'polypeptide(L)'
;MPNANKMYPRKGDINSIYLKNAITDPAIKVGDFTVYNDFVNDPRNFEKNNVLYHYPINHDRLIIGKYGSIACGAKFIMNGANHAMDSLSTFVFPLFSDDWDMPLQIQDSWENKGDTVVGSDVWIRL
;
A
#
# COMPACT_ATOMS: atom_id res chain seq x y z
N MET A 1 12.87 23.14 -15.04
CA MET A 1 12.53 22.32 -13.85
C MET A 1 12.71 20.84 -14.18
N PRO A 2 13.03 19.96 -13.22
CA PRO A 2 13.11 18.52 -13.46
C PRO A 2 11.76 17.94 -13.92
N ASN A 3 11.78 16.94 -14.80
CA ASN A 3 10.57 16.29 -15.31
C ASN A 3 10.08 15.23 -14.31
N ALA A 4 8.96 15.49 -13.64
CA ALA A 4 8.33 14.59 -12.67
C ALA A 4 7.76 13.30 -13.28
N ASN A 5 7.52 13.26 -14.60
CA ASN A 5 6.93 12.12 -15.30
C ASN A 5 7.97 11.09 -15.78
N LYS A 6 9.24 11.24 -15.39
CA LYS A 6 10.28 10.24 -15.68
C LYS A 6 10.13 9.05 -14.74
N MET A 7 10.17 7.82 -15.26
CA MET A 7 10.26 6.64 -14.40
C MET A 7 11.58 6.65 -13.61
N TYR A 8 12.72 6.73 -14.31
CA TYR A 8 14.06 6.70 -13.72
C TYR A 8 14.68 8.10 -13.71
N PRO A 9 14.83 8.75 -12.55
CA PRO A 9 15.39 10.10 -12.46
C PRO A 9 16.91 10.14 -12.69
N ARG A 10 17.62 9.04 -12.42
CA ARG A 10 19.09 8.95 -12.53
C ARG A 10 19.48 8.05 -13.71
N LYS A 11 20.32 8.56 -14.61
CA LYS A 11 20.79 7.81 -15.80
C LYS A 11 21.61 6.59 -15.36
N GLY A 12 21.24 5.40 -15.85
CA GLY A 12 21.91 4.14 -15.56
C GLY A 12 21.54 3.50 -14.21
N ASP A 13 20.69 4.15 -13.41
CA ASP A 13 20.14 3.58 -12.19
C ASP A 13 18.78 2.96 -12.49
N ILE A 14 18.67 1.65 -12.26
CA ILE A 14 17.42 0.87 -12.45
C ILE A 14 16.70 0.59 -11.14
N ASN A 15 17.29 0.96 -10.01
CA ASN A 15 16.79 0.65 -8.67
C ASN A 15 16.01 1.81 -8.06
N SER A 16 16.22 3.05 -8.53
CA SER A 16 15.52 4.24 -8.04
C SER A 16 14.54 4.78 -9.07
N ILE A 17 13.28 4.98 -8.68
CA ILE A 17 12.21 5.52 -9.53
C ILE A 17 11.51 6.71 -8.89
N TYR A 18 10.88 7.57 -9.71
CA TYR A 18 9.78 8.40 -9.21
C TYR A 18 8.53 7.53 -9.10
N LEU A 19 8.14 7.25 -7.85
CA LEU A 19 7.17 6.22 -7.52
C LEU A 19 5.82 6.45 -8.19
N LYS A 20 5.36 7.71 -8.27
CA LYS A 20 4.12 8.10 -8.95
C LYS A 20 3.94 7.47 -10.33
N ASN A 21 5.03 7.32 -11.09
CA ASN A 21 4.97 6.85 -12.47
C ASN A 21 4.88 5.32 -12.59
N ALA A 22 4.98 4.59 -11.48
CA ALA A 22 4.76 3.15 -11.39
C ALA A 22 3.38 2.76 -10.82
N ILE A 23 2.59 3.74 -10.37
CA ILE A 23 1.27 3.50 -9.78
C ILE A 23 0.22 3.39 -10.88
N THR A 24 -0.60 2.35 -10.79
CA THR A 24 -1.72 2.05 -11.69
C THR A 24 -3.05 1.92 -10.96
N ASP A 25 -3.03 1.57 -9.68
CA ASP A 25 -4.22 1.45 -8.84
C ASP A 25 -4.79 2.84 -8.47
N PRO A 26 -6.06 3.13 -8.80
CA PRO A 26 -6.69 4.42 -8.48
C PRO A 26 -6.85 4.70 -6.97
N ALA A 27 -6.80 3.67 -6.12
CA ALA A 27 -6.83 3.79 -4.66
C ALA A 27 -5.47 4.19 -4.07
N ILE A 28 -4.41 4.20 -4.89
CA ILE A 28 -3.06 4.64 -4.50
C ILE A 28 -2.75 5.98 -5.16
N LYS A 29 -2.37 6.98 -4.36
CA LYS A 29 -1.98 8.31 -4.84
C LYS A 29 -0.61 8.66 -4.35
N VAL A 30 0.27 9.06 -5.26
CA VAL A 30 1.64 9.45 -4.93
C VAL A 30 1.96 10.81 -5.53
N GLY A 31 2.51 11.70 -4.72
CA GLY A 31 2.93 13.03 -5.11
C GLY A 31 4.17 13.03 -6.02
N ASP A 32 4.32 14.11 -6.79
CA ASP A 32 5.49 14.32 -7.64
C ASP A 32 6.80 14.26 -6.84
N PHE A 33 7.86 13.79 -7.51
CA PHE A 33 9.22 13.72 -6.99
C PHE A 33 9.43 12.81 -5.77
N THR A 34 8.41 12.08 -5.32
CA THR A 34 8.59 11.02 -4.33
C THR A 34 9.34 9.84 -4.95
N VAL A 35 10.46 9.47 -4.33
CA VAL A 35 11.36 8.43 -4.83
C VAL A 35 11.13 7.13 -4.06
N TYR A 36 11.08 6.03 -4.79
CA TYR A 36 11.22 4.69 -4.23
C TYR A 36 12.52 4.08 -4.75
N ASN A 37 13.30 3.48 -3.84
CA ASN A 37 14.48 2.69 -4.18
C ASN A 37 14.27 1.22 -3.78
N ASP A 38 14.54 0.30 -4.69
CA ASP A 38 14.57 -1.14 -4.42
C ASP A 38 15.74 -1.77 -5.17
N PHE A 39 16.64 -2.41 -4.44
CA PHE A 39 17.79 -3.12 -5.01
C PHE A 39 17.64 -4.65 -4.92
N VAL A 40 16.49 -5.14 -4.43
CA VAL A 40 16.17 -6.56 -4.30
C VAL A 40 15.14 -6.99 -5.36
N ASN A 41 14.10 -6.19 -5.56
CA ASN A 41 13.06 -6.42 -6.57
C ASN A 41 13.02 -5.26 -7.58
N ASP A 42 12.30 -5.45 -8.68
CA ASP A 42 12.00 -4.36 -9.61
C ASP A 42 11.16 -3.28 -8.89
N PRO A 43 11.67 -2.03 -8.74
CA PRO A 43 10.97 -0.98 -8.01
C PRO A 43 9.63 -0.59 -8.63
N ARG A 44 9.39 -0.92 -9.90
CA ARG A 44 8.10 -0.68 -10.58
C ARG A 44 6.98 -1.57 -10.04
N ASN A 45 7.31 -2.67 -9.37
CA ASN A 45 6.34 -3.58 -8.76
C ASN A 45 5.94 -3.15 -7.34
N PHE A 46 6.05 -1.86 -7.01
CA PHE A 46 5.75 -1.33 -5.67
C PHE A 46 4.35 -1.71 -5.18
N GLU A 47 3.32 -1.60 -6.02
CA GLU A 47 1.94 -1.96 -5.63
C GLU A 47 1.86 -3.42 -5.17
N LYS A 48 2.47 -4.33 -5.93
CA LYS A 48 2.50 -5.77 -5.62
C LYS A 48 3.35 -6.10 -4.39
N ASN A 49 4.52 -5.49 -4.30
CA ASN A 49 5.53 -5.92 -3.33
C ASN A 49 5.42 -5.16 -2.01
N ASN A 50 4.94 -3.92 -2.00
CA ASN A 50 5.03 -3.01 -0.88
C ASN A 50 3.67 -2.61 -0.30
N VAL A 51 2.57 -2.81 -1.04
CA VAL A 51 1.20 -2.54 -0.54
C VAL A 51 0.50 -3.87 -0.31
N LEU A 52 0.24 -4.19 0.96
CA LEU A 52 -0.25 -5.50 1.39
C LEU A 52 -1.65 -5.38 2.00
N TYR A 53 -2.50 -6.38 1.76
CA TYR A 53 -3.86 -6.47 2.30
C TYR A 53 -4.79 -5.32 1.88
N HIS A 54 -4.54 -4.76 0.70
CA HIS A 54 -5.37 -3.71 0.11
C HIS A 54 -6.46 -4.34 -0.74
N TYR A 55 -7.66 -4.45 -0.19
CA TYR A 55 -8.80 -5.06 -0.87
C TYR A 55 -9.81 -4.00 -1.29
N PRO A 56 -10.30 -4.00 -2.55
CA PRO A 56 -11.23 -2.98 -3.04
C PRO A 56 -12.51 -2.81 -2.19
N ILE A 57 -12.97 -3.87 -1.54
CA ILE A 57 -14.14 -3.88 -0.65
C ILE A 57 -13.98 -2.94 0.56
N ASN A 58 -12.75 -2.62 0.96
CA ASN A 58 -12.48 -1.75 2.10
C ASN A 58 -12.58 -0.27 1.75
N HIS A 59 -12.47 0.06 0.46
CA HIS A 59 -12.46 1.43 -0.04
C HIS A 59 -11.41 2.35 0.62
N ASP A 60 -10.43 1.77 1.32
CA ASP A 60 -9.30 2.48 1.92
C ASP A 60 -8.29 2.87 0.85
N ARG A 61 -7.53 3.92 1.11
CA ARG A 61 -6.57 4.49 0.17
C ARG A 61 -5.19 4.58 0.78
N LEU A 62 -4.18 4.45 -0.06
CA LEU A 62 -2.80 4.81 0.27
C LEU A 62 -2.46 6.13 -0.40
N ILE A 63 -2.22 7.17 0.41
CA ILE A 63 -1.92 8.51 -0.06
C ILE A 63 -0.53 8.89 0.41
N ILE A 64 0.39 9.13 -0.52
CA ILE A 64 1.77 9.53 -0.25
C ILE A 64 2.01 10.91 -0.85
N GLY A 65 2.55 11.83 -0.06
CA GLY A 65 2.83 13.20 -0.44
C GLY A 65 3.96 13.34 -1.48
N LYS A 66 4.39 14.58 -1.68
CA LYS A 66 5.47 14.95 -2.63
C LYS A 66 6.83 14.90 -1.95
N TYR A 67 7.89 14.79 -2.75
CA TYR A 67 9.29 14.87 -2.29
C TYR A 67 9.65 13.87 -1.19
N GLY A 68 8.91 12.76 -1.07
CA GLY A 68 9.21 11.71 -0.12
C GLY A 68 10.37 10.82 -0.59
N SER A 69 10.97 10.11 0.35
CA SER A 69 11.97 9.08 0.08
C SER A 69 11.56 7.77 0.75
N ILE A 70 11.37 6.71 -0.03
CA ILE A 70 10.97 5.40 0.47
C ILE A 70 12.09 4.42 0.18
N ALA A 71 12.65 3.83 1.24
CA ALA A 71 13.75 2.89 1.14
C ALA A 71 13.28 1.47 0.78
N CYS A 72 14.22 0.69 0.26
CA CYS A 72 14.04 -0.71 -0.11
C CYS A 72 13.43 -1.51 1.05
N GLY A 73 12.39 -2.28 0.75
CA GLY A 73 11.72 -3.18 1.69
C GLY A 73 10.55 -2.57 2.47
N ALA A 74 10.39 -1.24 2.52
CA ALA A 74 9.28 -0.60 3.23
C ALA A 74 7.92 -1.20 2.85
N LYS A 75 7.05 -1.49 3.83
CA LYS A 75 5.73 -2.08 3.59
C LYS A 75 4.62 -1.18 4.14
N PHE A 76 3.52 -1.12 3.40
CA PHE A 76 2.27 -0.48 3.78
C PHE A 76 1.25 -1.61 4.01
N ILE A 77 0.86 -1.81 5.26
CA ILE A 77 -0.11 -2.82 5.66
C ILE A 77 -1.47 -2.14 5.74
N MET A 78 -2.35 -2.49 4.80
CA MET A 78 -3.69 -1.91 4.68
C MET A 78 -4.71 -2.69 5.53
N ASN A 79 -5.98 -2.30 5.48
CA ASN A 79 -6.96 -2.73 6.49
C ASN A 79 -7.31 -4.22 6.46
N GLY A 80 -7.09 -4.93 5.35
CA GLY A 80 -7.40 -6.37 5.26
C GLY A 80 -6.58 -7.27 6.19
N ALA A 81 -5.57 -6.73 6.88
CA ALA A 81 -4.77 -7.45 7.87
C ALA A 81 -5.29 -7.32 9.31
N ASN A 82 -6.25 -6.42 9.57
CA ASN A 82 -6.71 -6.11 10.92
C ASN A 82 -7.78 -7.09 11.37
N HIS A 83 -7.50 -8.15 12.12
CA HIS A 83 -8.58 -9.02 12.62
C HIS A 83 -9.64 -8.24 13.41
N ALA A 84 -10.91 -8.64 13.31
CA ALA A 84 -11.99 -8.12 14.14
C ALA A 84 -11.69 -8.40 15.63
N MET A 85 -11.72 -7.35 16.46
CA MET A 85 -11.39 -7.44 17.89
C MET A 85 -12.61 -7.24 18.81
N ASP A 86 -13.77 -6.92 18.25
CA ASP A 86 -15.04 -6.71 18.96
C ASP A 86 -15.84 -8.01 19.17
N SER A 87 -15.38 -9.12 18.59
CA SER A 87 -15.95 -10.46 18.75
C SER A 87 -15.37 -11.23 19.95
N LEU A 88 -16.01 -12.34 20.30
CA LEU A 88 -15.52 -13.30 21.32
C LEU A 88 -14.23 -14.01 20.89
N SER A 89 -13.88 -13.97 19.61
CA SER A 89 -12.70 -14.60 19.03
C SER A 89 -12.14 -13.73 17.91
N THR A 90 -10.82 -13.74 17.77
CA THR A 90 -10.12 -13.13 16.61
C THR A 90 -10.01 -14.08 15.42
N PHE A 91 -10.54 -15.30 15.53
CA PHE A 91 -10.59 -16.21 14.38
C PHE A 91 -11.58 -15.69 13.34
N VAL A 92 -11.17 -15.77 12.07
CA VAL A 92 -11.88 -15.18 10.92
C VAL A 92 -13.04 -16.04 10.43
N PHE A 93 -13.99 -16.36 11.31
CA PHE A 93 -15.21 -17.10 10.94
C PHE A 93 -15.95 -16.49 9.73
N PRO A 94 -16.09 -15.14 9.59
CA PRO A 94 -16.81 -14.58 8.46
C PRO A 94 -16.13 -14.83 7.09
N LEU A 95 -14.82 -15.11 7.05
CA LEU A 95 -14.12 -15.51 5.81
C LEU A 95 -14.55 -16.90 5.32
N PHE A 96 -15.06 -17.73 6.22
CA PHE A 96 -15.49 -19.10 5.95
C PHE A 96 -16.99 -19.26 6.21
N SER A 97 -17.77 -18.18 6.11
CA SER A 97 -19.19 -18.18 6.46
C SER A 97 -20.00 -19.29 5.76
N ASP A 98 -19.66 -19.61 4.51
CA ASP A 98 -20.27 -20.70 3.73
C ASP A 98 -20.02 -22.09 4.36
N ASP A 99 -18.81 -22.37 4.85
CA ASP A 99 -18.46 -23.66 5.46
C ASP A 99 -19.09 -23.83 6.85
N TRP A 100 -19.36 -22.72 7.54
CA TRP A 100 -19.88 -22.69 8.91
C TRP A 100 -21.39 -22.41 8.98
N ASP A 101 -22.06 -22.24 7.83
CA ASP A 101 -23.50 -21.92 7.72
C ASP A 101 -23.90 -20.69 8.58
N MET A 102 -23.06 -19.65 8.54
CA MET A 102 -23.25 -18.42 9.31
C MET A 102 -23.66 -17.26 8.39
N PRO A 103 -24.66 -16.43 8.76
CA PRO A 103 -25.09 -15.29 7.95
C PRO A 103 -24.16 -14.06 8.13
N LEU A 104 -22.84 -14.27 8.15
CA LEU A 104 -21.83 -13.23 8.32
C LEU A 104 -21.30 -12.76 6.97
N GLN A 105 -20.90 -11.49 6.89
CA GLN A 105 -20.28 -10.93 5.70
C GLN A 105 -18.76 -11.06 5.80
N ILE A 106 -18.07 -11.26 4.67
CA ILE A 106 -16.62 -11.42 4.65
C ILE A 106 -15.90 -10.25 5.35
N GLN A 107 -16.38 -9.01 5.14
CA GLN A 107 -15.81 -7.82 5.77
C GLN A 107 -15.90 -7.81 7.30
N ASP A 108 -16.77 -8.61 7.91
CA ASP A 108 -16.86 -8.74 9.37
C ASP A 108 -15.61 -9.43 9.96
N SER A 109 -14.72 -9.94 9.10
CA SER A 109 -13.46 -10.57 9.53
C SER A 109 -12.39 -9.56 9.94
N TRP A 110 -12.54 -8.28 9.59
CA TRP A 110 -11.52 -7.27 9.88
C TRP A 110 -12.04 -5.87 10.19
N GLU A 111 -11.20 -5.07 10.86
CA GLU A 111 -11.47 -3.67 11.17
C GLU A 111 -10.96 -2.73 10.09
N ASN A 112 -11.81 -1.79 9.66
CA ASN A 112 -11.41 -0.68 8.80
C ASN A 112 -11.06 0.56 9.63
N LYS A 113 -9.78 0.93 9.63
CA LYS A 113 -9.20 2.09 10.33
C LYS A 113 -9.02 3.31 9.41
N GLY A 114 -9.52 3.23 8.17
CA GLY A 114 -9.47 4.30 7.18
C GLY A 114 -8.19 4.31 6.35
N ASP A 115 -7.95 5.45 5.71
CA ASP A 115 -6.84 5.63 4.77
C ASP A 115 -5.47 5.66 5.47
N THR A 116 -4.45 5.18 4.76
CA THR A 116 -3.05 5.41 5.12
C THR A 116 -2.55 6.67 4.44
N VAL A 117 -2.11 7.66 5.22
CA VAL A 117 -1.65 8.96 4.71
C VAL A 117 -0.22 9.23 5.16
N VAL A 118 0.68 9.36 4.19
CA VAL A 118 2.05 9.83 4.35
C VAL A 118 2.14 11.25 3.80
N GLY A 119 2.65 12.17 4.63
CA GLY A 119 2.83 13.58 4.25
C GLY A 119 3.85 13.80 3.14
N SER A 120 4.10 15.07 2.82
CA SER A 120 5.21 15.46 1.94
C SER A 120 6.50 15.59 2.73
N ASP A 121 7.66 15.45 2.07
CA ASP A 121 9.00 15.56 2.67
C ASP A 121 9.24 14.54 3.81
N VAL A 122 8.69 13.33 3.64
CA VAL A 122 8.86 12.22 4.59
C VAL A 122 9.90 11.23 4.08
N TRP A 123 10.77 10.78 4.98
CA TRP A 123 11.68 9.66 4.73
C TRP A 123 11.20 8.41 5.48
N ILE A 124 10.90 7.33 4.76
CA ILE A 124 10.51 6.03 5.29
C ILE A 124 11.66 5.04 5.08
N ARG A 125 12.12 4.43 6.17
CA ARG A 125 13.10 3.34 6.19
C ARG A 125 12.67 2.26 7.18
N LEU A 126 13.09 1.04 6.92
CA LEU A 126 13.00 -0.09 7.86
C LEU A 126 14.14 -0.06 8.87
#